data_AF-A0A7X7YJW4-F1
#
_entry.id   AF-A0A7X7YJW4-F1
#
_cell.length_a   1.000
_cell.length_b   1.000
_cell.length_c   1.000
_cell.angle_alpha   90.00
_cell.angle_beta   90.00
_cell.angle_gamma   90.00
#
_symmetry.space_group_name_H-M   'P 1'
#
loop_
_entity.id
_entity.type
_entity.pdbx_description
1 polymer ?
#
loop_
_entity_poly.entity_id
_entity_poly.type
_entity_poly.pdbx_seq_one_letter_code
_entity_poly.pdbx_strand_id
1 'polypeptide(L)'
;MMTKYAKIVPGLLLVLTSVSIAASSEPIELSILTKAAKAKPPAANLEPQLLDFRYAPSRWQTCIGLVDDPHKSIVGSDGGLYYQYGAGRFDGFGERILADLQGEGVAKIEQSLLNTRCAIVKTRLSKGGAVLEQTTWAGIAPQPADQSWPDRRVDFLWLRNATGSENRPITLTIDSNERFRLDADGRTLYKLGADKPYCRFSVVPSEVQPQSLRNPTDETSPLKTESAPSLSRGWANPQVPCAEMYRDVMVGYGKPIAYSFRGQPGREYIAVFGFIEGYYEKPGARPMEIRVEGKTIRELEVIRDAGRNKPMAVIVEIRDENNDGKIDLGVYSPDKAQDKNTILSGLWIFEKVNMPAEAEVISGNFKNKPL
;
A
#
# COMPACT_ATOMS: atom_id res chain seq x y z
N MET A 1 -5.63 54.13 6.65
CA MET A 1 -4.76 53.75 5.51
C MET A 1 -4.21 52.37 5.85
N MET A 2 -4.48 51.25 5.18
CA MET A 2 -5.03 50.92 3.87
C MET A 2 -6.25 49.99 4.02
N THR A 3 -7.30 50.29 3.28
CA THR A 3 -8.42 49.38 3.00
C THR A 3 -7.93 48.34 1.99
N LYS A 4 -8.12 47.04 2.26
CA LYS A 4 -8.01 45.98 1.25
C LYS A 4 -9.34 45.22 1.17
N TYR A 5 -9.93 45.25 -0.02
CA TYR A 5 -11.20 44.64 -0.36
C TYR A 5 -11.14 43.11 -0.26
N ALA A 6 -12.14 42.51 0.38
CA ALA A 6 -12.47 41.09 0.21
C ALA A 6 -13.60 40.97 -0.83
N LYS A 7 -13.40 40.11 -1.85
CA LYS A 7 -14.46 39.71 -2.78
C LYS A 7 -14.79 38.21 -2.61
N ILE A 8 -15.76 37.98 -1.74
CA ILE A 8 -16.91 37.04 -1.77
C ILE A 8 -16.69 35.59 -2.26
N VAL A 9 -16.79 34.65 -1.31
CA VAL A 9 -17.48 33.34 -1.46
C VAL A 9 -18.46 33.24 -0.26
N PRO A 10 -19.73 32.83 -0.43
CA PRO A 10 -20.71 32.88 0.64
C PRO A 10 -20.53 31.69 1.61
N GLY A 11 -20.28 31.98 2.89
CA GLY A 11 -20.27 30.99 3.96
C GLY A 11 -19.56 31.46 5.21
N LEU A 12 -20.34 32.05 6.13
CA LEU A 12 -20.02 32.44 7.52
C LEU A 12 -18.73 33.27 7.72
N LEU A 13 -18.89 34.60 7.74
CA LEU A 13 -17.87 35.53 8.24
C LEU A 13 -18.04 35.67 9.75
N LEU A 14 -17.04 35.22 10.53
CA LEU A 14 -16.97 35.46 11.97
C LEU A 14 -16.02 36.65 12.19
N VAL A 15 -16.57 37.84 12.46
CA VAL A 15 -15.77 39.01 12.87
C VAL A 15 -15.93 39.16 14.38
N LEU A 16 -14.92 38.76 15.14
CA LEU A 16 -14.82 39.05 16.56
C LEU A 16 -14.22 40.45 16.71
N THR A 17 -15.07 41.46 16.84
CA THR A 17 -14.64 42.76 17.36
C THR A 17 -14.63 42.68 18.89
N SER A 18 -13.45 42.43 19.47
CA SER A 18 -13.09 42.53 20.89
C SER A 18 -14.22 42.30 21.93
N VAL A 19 -14.19 41.16 22.62
CA VAL A 19 -14.98 40.96 23.85
C VAL A 19 -14.08 41.28 25.05
N SER A 20 -14.34 42.38 25.73
CA SER A 20 -13.72 42.67 27.03
C SER A 20 -14.50 41.93 28.12
N ILE A 21 -13.92 40.88 28.68
CA ILE A 21 -14.47 40.18 29.84
C ILE A 21 -13.79 40.76 31.09
N ALA A 22 -14.56 41.44 31.95
CA ALA A 22 -14.07 41.81 33.27
C ALA A 22 -13.90 40.55 34.13
N ALA A 23 -12.82 40.48 34.89
CA ALA A 23 -12.49 39.32 35.73
C ALA A 23 -13.64 39.03 36.72
N SER A 24 -14.30 37.90 36.53
CA SER A 24 -15.27 37.32 37.46
C SER A 24 -14.71 35.99 37.96
N SER A 25 -14.84 35.73 39.26
CA SER A 25 -14.39 34.49 39.91
C SER A 25 -15.40 33.34 39.83
N GLU A 26 -16.49 33.50 39.07
CA GLU A 26 -17.47 32.43 38.83
C GLU A 26 -17.54 32.04 37.34
N PRO A 27 -17.78 30.75 37.03
CA PRO A 27 -17.88 30.27 35.65
C PRO A 27 -19.06 30.91 34.92
N ILE A 28 -18.75 31.67 33.86
CA ILE A 28 -19.76 32.29 32.99
C ILE A 28 -20.08 31.30 31.85
N GLU A 29 -21.32 30.83 31.80
CA GLU A 29 -21.82 30.06 30.66
C GLU A 29 -22.21 31.02 29.52
N LEU A 30 -21.45 30.98 28.42
CA LEU A 30 -21.59 31.89 27.29
C LEU A 30 -22.37 31.20 26.16
N SER A 31 -23.67 31.49 26.08
CA SER A 31 -24.53 31.01 24.98
C SER A 31 -24.46 31.97 23.78
N ILE A 32 -23.73 31.59 22.73
CA ILE A 32 -23.64 32.37 21.49
C ILE A 32 -24.76 31.96 20.54
N LEU A 33 -25.82 32.77 20.47
CA LEU A 33 -26.89 32.61 19.48
C LEU A 33 -26.46 33.25 18.15
N THR A 34 -26.21 32.45 17.11
CA THR A 34 -25.96 32.96 15.75
C THR A 34 -27.22 32.86 14.90
N LYS A 35 -27.61 33.96 14.24
CA LYS A 35 -28.61 33.93 13.16
C LYS A 35 -27.92 33.44 11.89
N ALA A 36 -28.25 32.23 11.43
CA ALA A 36 -27.80 31.74 10.14
C ALA A 36 -28.22 32.74 9.04
N ALA A 37 -27.26 33.25 8.28
CA ALA A 37 -27.57 34.03 7.10
C ALA A 37 -28.33 33.14 6.11
N LYS A 38 -29.45 33.64 5.56
CA LYS A 38 -30.19 32.92 4.51
C LYS A 38 -29.22 32.59 3.37
N ALA A 39 -29.01 31.31 3.11
CA ALA A 39 -28.24 30.85 1.95
C ALA A 39 -28.85 31.48 0.70
N LYS A 40 -28.03 32.21 -0.07
CA LYS A 40 -28.45 32.68 -1.39
C LYS A 40 -28.71 31.41 -2.22
N PRO A 41 -29.87 31.27 -2.90
CA PRO A 41 -30.09 30.11 -3.73
C PRO A 41 -28.94 29.99 -4.74
N PRO A 42 -28.50 28.76 -5.08
CA PRO A 42 -27.50 28.57 -6.12
C PRO A 42 -27.93 29.34 -7.36
N ALA A 43 -26.98 29.99 -8.03
CA ALA A 43 -27.28 30.82 -9.19
C ALA A 43 -28.11 30.00 -10.18
N ALA A 44 -29.34 30.44 -10.44
CA ALA A 44 -30.18 29.81 -11.45
C ALA A 44 -29.47 29.94 -12.81
N ASN A 45 -29.45 28.86 -13.58
CA ASN A 45 -28.82 28.73 -14.90
C ASN A 45 -27.29 28.49 -14.91
N LEU A 46 -26.71 27.90 -13.87
CA LEU A 46 -25.41 27.25 -14.03
C LEU A 46 -25.64 25.87 -14.65
N GLU A 47 -25.02 25.62 -15.80
CA GLU A 47 -24.87 24.27 -16.34
C GLU A 47 -24.30 23.36 -15.24
N PRO A 48 -24.88 22.15 -15.04
CA PRO A 48 -24.32 21.21 -14.08
C PRO A 48 -22.86 20.95 -14.42
N GLN A 49 -21.97 21.13 -13.45
CA GLN A 49 -20.58 20.74 -13.61
C GLN A 49 -20.54 19.20 -13.72
N LEU A 50 -20.50 18.71 -14.95
CA LEU A 50 -20.35 17.30 -15.27
C LEU A 50 -18.88 16.94 -15.10
N LEU A 51 -18.57 16.24 -14.01
CA LEU A 51 -17.24 15.67 -13.79
C LEU A 51 -17.13 14.37 -14.59
N ASP A 52 -16.28 14.37 -15.61
CA ASP A 52 -16.02 13.20 -16.46
C ASP A 52 -14.97 12.29 -15.84
N PHE A 53 -15.42 11.19 -15.24
CA PHE A 53 -14.55 10.20 -14.59
C PHE A 53 -13.93 9.18 -15.56
N ARG A 54 -14.19 9.25 -16.88
CA ARG A 54 -13.58 8.32 -17.85
C ARG A 54 -12.05 8.37 -17.85
N TYR A 55 -11.49 9.50 -17.42
CA TYR A 55 -10.04 9.73 -17.33
C TYR A 55 -9.54 9.75 -15.88
N ALA A 56 -10.36 9.29 -14.92
CA ALA A 56 -9.91 9.19 -13.53
C ALA A 56 -8.69 8.26 -13.45
N PRO A 57 -7.58 8.70 -12.83
CA PRO A 57 -6.39 7.88 -12.75
C PRO A 57 -6.66 6.68 -11.83
N SER A 58 -6.10 5.52 -12.17
CA SER A 58 -6.22 4.30 -11.37
C SER A 58 -5.51 4.40 -10.01
N ARG A 59 -4.58 5.34 -9.88
CA ARG A 59 -3.90 5.69 -8.63
C ARG A 59 -3.85 7.20 -8.46
N TRP A 60 -4.00 7.64 -7.23
CA TRP A 60 -3.86 9.03 -6.85
C TRP A 60 -3.26 9.12 -5.45
N GLN A 61 -2.90 10.33 -5.05
CA GLN A 61 -2.26 10.62 -3.78
C GLN A 61 -2.82 11.94 -3.25
N THR A 62 -2.99 12.04 -1.94
CA THR A 62 -3.43 13.27 -1.27
C THR A 62 -2.37 13.67 -0.26
N CYS A 63 -1.76 14.84 -0.46
CA CYS A 63 -0.89 15.43 0.55
C CYS A 63 -1.73 15.87 1.75
N ILE A 64 -1.30 15.47 2.95
CA ILE A 64 -1.87 15.91 4.22
C ILE A 64 -0.80 16.66 5.01
N GLY A 65 -1.20 17.73 5.70
CA GLY A 65 -0.26 18.62 6.39
C GLY A 65 -0.55 20.09 6.13
N LEU A 66 0.17 20.96 6.83
CA LEU A 66 0.12 22.41 6.58
C LEU A 66 0.78 22.72 5.24
N VAL A 67 0.42 23.83 4.59
CA VAL A 67 0.93 24.21 3.27
C VAL A 67 2.44 24.46 3.27
N ASP A 68 2.97 24.92 4.38
CA ASP A 68 4.36 25.28 4.65
C ASP A 68 5.18 24.16 5.34
N ASP A 69 4.55 23.03 5.66
CA ASP A 69 5.25 21.87 6.23
C ASP A 69 6.27 21.30 5.22
N PRO A 70 7.59 21.31 5.52
CA PRO A 70 8.61 20.78 4.61
C PRO A 70 8.58 19.24 4.53
N HIS A 71 7.95 18.57 5.50
CA HIS A 71 7.87 17.11 5.59
C HIS A 71 6.46 16.61 5.28
N LYS A 72 5.98 16.83 4.06
CA LYS A 72 4.64 16.41 3.62
C LYS A 72 4.45 14.90 3.80
N SER A 73 3.35 14.52 4.45
CA SER A 73 2.89 13.13 4.42
C SER A 73 1.85 12.98 3.33
N ILE A 74 1.86 11.80 2.71
CA ILE A 74 1.01 11.50 1.57
C ILE A 74 0.11 10.33 1.95
N VAL A 75 -1.18 10.47 1.65
CA VAL A 75 -2.13 9.35 1.69
C VAL A 75 -2.29 8.82 0.27
N GLY A 76 -1.92 7.57 0.06
CA GLY A 76 -2.10 6.87 -1.22
C GLY A 76 -3.56 6.51 -1.48
N SER A 77 -3.89 6.21 -2.74
CA SER A 77 -5.20 5.68 -3.14
C SER A 77 -5.56 4.33 -2.51
N ASP A 78 -4.59 3.65 -1.91
CA ASP A 78 -4.77 2.44 -1.10
C ASP A 78 -5.01 2.73 0.40
N GLY A 79 -5.09 4.00 0.79
CA GLY A 79 -5.16 4.43 2.18
C GLY A 79 -3.81 4.45 2.89
N GLY A 80 -2.72 3.99 2.29
CA GLY A 80 -1.42 3.96 2.95
C GLY A 80 -0.89 5.37 3.27
N LEU A 81 -0.24 5.51 4.42
CA LEU A 81 0.56 6.67 4.78
C LEU A 81 1.96 6.50 4.22
N TYR A 82 2.40 7.45 3.40
CA TYR A 82 3.65 7.38 2.66
C TYR A 82 4.57 8.54 3.05
N TYR A 83 5.85 8.21 3.24
CA TYR A 83 6.87 9.13 3.74
C TYR A 83 8.15 9.07 2.91
N GLN A 84 8.95 10.12 3.05
CA GLN A 84 10.30 10.20 2.48
C GLN A 84 10.29 9.91 0.97
N TYR A 85 9.48 10.67 0.23
CA TYR A 85 9.51 10.62 -1.23
C TYR A 85 10.93 10.90 -1.73
N GLY A 86 11.41 10.11 -2.69
CA GLY A 86 12.80 10.16 -3.16
C GLY A 86 13.78 9.28 -2.37
N ALA A 87 13.45 8.89 -1.12
CA ALA A 87 14.28 7.99 -0.33
C ALA A 87 13.95 6.50 -0.56
N GLY A 88 12.83 6.23 -1.22
CA GLY A 88 12.45 4.89 -1.66
C GLY A 88 13.09 4.51 -2.99
N ARG A 89 12.93 3.24 -3.36
CA ARG A 89 13.49 2.73 -4.61
C ARG A 89 12.76 3.37 -5.82
N PHE A 90 13.50 3.78 -6.86
CA PHE A 90 13.02 4.56 -8.02
C PHE A 90 12.29 5.87 -7.66
N ASP A 91 12.92 6.71 -6.84
CA ASP A 91 12.32 7.94 -6.32
C ASP A 91 10.99 7.71 -5.58
N GLY A 92 10.76 6.49 -5.12
CA GLY A 92 9.57 6.10 -4.37
C GLY A 92 9.61 6.60 -2.93
N PHE A 93 8.64 6.15 -2.14
CA PHE A 93 8.59 6.41 -0.70
C PHE A 93 9.52 5.47 0.07
N GLY A 94 10.37 6.04 0.92
CA GLY A 94 11.27 5.27 1.79
C GLY A 94 10.53 4.51 2.89
N GLU A 95 9.33 4.98 3.27
CA GLU A 95 8.49 4.33 4.28
C GLU A 95 7.02 4.36 3.88
N ARG A 96 6.30 3.27 4.14
CA ARG A 96 4.85 3.15 3.94
C ARG A 96 4.21 2.45 5.12
N ILE A 97 3.10 2.99 5.60
CA ILE A 97 2.28 2.39 6.65
C ILE A 97 0.93 2.06 6.05
N LEU A 98 0.60 0.77 5.95
CA LEU A 98 -0.64 0.28 5.34
C LEU A 98 -1.49 -0.47 6.36
N ALA A 99 -2.76 -0.12 6.43
CA ALA A 99 -3.76 -0.90 7.18
C ALA A 99 -4.54 -1.79 6.20
N ASP A 100 -4.77 -3.05 6.57
CA ASP A 100 -5.62 -3.98 5.84
C ASP A 100 -6.51 -4.77 6.80
N LEU A 101 -7.59 -5.35 6.29
CA LEU A 101 -8.37 -6.36 6.98
C LEU A 101 -8.01 -7.75 6.46
N GLN A 102 -7.92 -8.70 7.38
CA GLN A 102 -7.85 -10.11 6.99
C GLN A 102 -9.14 -10.54 6.28
N GLY A 103 -8.99 -11.23 5.16
CA GLY A 103 -10.09 -11.72 4.34
C GLY A 103 -9.66 -12.01 2.90
N GLU A 104 -10.42 -12.85 2.23
CA GLU A 104 -10.22 -13.18 0.83
C GLU A 104 -10.85 -12.13 -0.11
N GLY A 105 -10.32 -12.05 -1.32
CA GLY A 105 -10.83 -11.19 -2.39
C GLY A 105 -10.15 -9.82 -2.50
N VAL A 106 -10.54 -9.10 -3.55
CA VAL A 106 -10.00 -7.80 -3.93
C VAL A 106 -10.64 -6.71 -3.08
N ALA A 107 -9.81 -5.84 -2.50
CA ALA A 107 -10.28 -4.73 -1.70
C ALA A 107 -10.86 -3.62 -2.59
N LYS A 108 -12.12 -3.25 -2.35
CA LYS A 108 -12.70 -2.01 -2.90
C LYS A 108 -12.34 -0.85 -1.97
N ILE A 109 -11.74 0.20 -2.51
CA ILE A 109 -11.30 1.36 -1.73
C ILE A 109 -12.03 2.61 -2.20
N GLU A 110 -12.61 3.33 -1.24
CA GLU A 110 -13.27 4.62 -1.44
C GLU A 110 -12.59 5.66 -0.56
N GLN A 111 -12.32 6.84 -1.11
CA GLN A 111 -11.68 7.94 -0.37
C GLN A 111 -12.47 9.23 -0.50
N SER A 112 -12.52 9.99 0.60
CA SER A 112 -13.12 11.31 0.65
C SER A 112 -12.37 12.20 1.63
N LEU A 113 -12.52 13.52 1.49
CA LEU A 113 -12.10 14.45 2.52
C LEU A 113 -13.24 14.63 3.53
N LEU A 114 -12.92 14.80 4.82
CA LEU A 114 -13.91 15.18 5.83
C LEU A 114 -14.65 16.46 5.40
N ASN A 115 -13.92 17.41 4.84
CA ASN A 115 -14.39 18.64 4.23
C ASN A 115 -13.31 19.14 3.25
N THR A 116 -13.70 19.80 2.17
CA THR A 116 -12.82 20.55 1.25
C THR A 116 -11.79 21.48 1.90
N ARG A 117 -12.01 21.93 3.14
CA ARG A 117 -11.09 22.82 3.88
C ARG A 117 -10.21 22.10 4.90
N CYS A 118 -10.40 20.80 5.09
CA CYS A 118 -9.67 20.03 6.08
C CYS A 118 -8.94 18.88 5.38
N ALA A 119 -7.62 18.85 5.46
CA ALA A 119 -6.78 17.77 4.94
C ALA A 119 -6.86 16.52 5.86
N ILE A 120 -8.09 16.11 6.17
CA ILE A 120 -8.45 14.91 6.91
C ILE A 120 -9.04 13.95 5.88
N VAL A 121 -8.30 12.91 5.55
CA VAL A 121 -8.68 11.91 4.56
C VAL A 121 -9.42 10.78 5.26
N LYS A 122 -10.59 10.43 4.73
CA LYS A 122 -11.35 9.24 5.12
C LYS A 122 -11.18 8.19 4.03
N THR A 123 -10.69 7.02 4.39
CA THR A 123 -10.59 5.85 3.51
C THR A 123 -11.54 4.77 4.02
N ARG A 124 -12.37 4.22 3.14
CA ARG A 124 -13.20 3.05 3.40
C ARG A 124 -12.70 1.91 2.52
N LEU A 125 -12.21 0.85 3.15
CA LEU A 125 -11.78 -0.37 2.49
C LEU A 125 -12.82 -1.46 2.74
N SER A 126 -13.34 -2.08 1.69
CA SER A 126 -14.28 -3.20 1.78
C SER A 126 -13.68 -4.45 1.13
N LYS A 127 -13.61 -5.56 1.86
CA LYS A 127 -12.94 -6.80 1.42
C LYS A 127 -13.60 -8.03 2.06
N GLY A 128 -14.05 -8.99 1.26
CA GLY A 128 -14.64 -10.24 1.76
C GLY A 128 -15.78 -10.06 2.77
N GLY A 129 -16.66 -9.08 2.55
CA GLY A 129 -17.77 -8.72 3.46
C GLY A 129 -17.37 -7.85 4.67
N ALA A 130 -16.08 -7.63 4.89
CA ALA A 130 -15.56 -6.79 5.96
C ALA A 130 -15.31 -5.36 5.50
N VAL A 131 -15.43 -4.41 6.42
CA VAL A 131 -15.24 -2.97 6.19
C VAL A 131 -14.26 -2.39 7.20
N LEU A 132 -13.19 -1.79 6.70
CA LEU A 132 -12.26 -0.97 7.46
C LEU A 132 -12.52 0.49 7.14
N GLU A 133 -12.75 1.27 8.18
CA GLU A 133 -12.74 2.71 8.09
C GLU A 133 -11.44 3.25 8.66
N GLN A 134 -10.82 4.12 7.89
CA GLN A 134 -9.59 4.80 8.25
C GLN A 134 -9.81 6.30 8.17
N THR A 135 -9.36 7.04 9.19
CA THR A 135 -9.30 8.50 9.17
C THR A 135 -7.87 8.94 9.42
N THR A 136 -7.34 9.77 8.53
CA THR A 136 -5.92 10.15 8.51
C THR A 136 -5.75 11.65 8.45
N TRP A 137 -4.92 12.21 9.32
CA TRP A 137 -4.61 13.64 9.34
C TRP A 137 -3.24 13.92 9.95
N ALA A 138 -2.69 15.08 9.60
CA ALA A 138 -1.50 15.63 10.22
C ALA A 138 -1.89 16.52 11.39
N GLY A 139 -1.17 16.42 12.51
CA GLY A 139 -1.30 17.34 13.63
C GLY A 139 0.03 17.95 14.05
N ILE A 140 -0.09 19.10 14.70
CA ILE A 140 1.02 19.77 15.37
C ILE A 140 1.05 19.23 16.80
N ALA A 141 2.18 18.67 17.24
CA ALA A 141 2.36 18.37 18.66
C ALA A 141 2.34 19.69 19.47
N PRO A 142 1.68 19.76 20.64
CA PRO A 142 1.72 20.95 21.47
C PRO A 142 3.17 21.34 21.80
N GLN A 143 3.54 22.60 21.57
CA GLN A 143 4.88 23.13 21.88
C GLN A 143 4.82 24.43 22.71
N PRO A 144 5.89 24.75 23.45
CA PRO A 144 6.09 26.08 24.03
C PRO A 144 6.14 27.16 22.94
N ALA A 145 5.72 28.38 23.27
CA ALA A 145 5.44 29.46 22.32
C ALA A 145 6.68 30.10 21.63
N ASP A 146 7.89 29.60 21.84
CA ASP A 146 9.14 30.26 21.47
C ASP A 146 9.90 29.65 20.27
N GLN A 147 9.38 28.60 19.64
CA GLN A 147 10.01 27.99 18.46
C GLN A 147 9.28 28.34 17.14
N SER A 148 10.05 28.85 16.18
CA SER A 148 9.65 28.96 14.79
C SER A 148 9.68 27.58 14.14
N TRP A 149 8.49 27.02 13.90
CA TRP A 149 8.22 25.71 13.28
C TRP A 149 8.54 24.49 14.17
N PRO A 150 7.55 23.63 14.46
CA PRO A 150 7.78 22.48 15.32
C PRO A 150 8.61 21.41 14.60
N ASP A 151 9.77 21.06 15.15
CA ASP A 151 10.56 19.86 14.80
C ASP A 151 9.80 18.52 15.01
N ARG A 152 8.53 18.58 15.43
CA ARG A 152 7.72 17.42 15.82
C ARG A 152 6.29 17.54 15.27
N ARG A 153 6.15 17.28 13.98
CA ARG A 153 4.87 16.88 13.38
C ARG A 153 4.51 15.47 13.84
N VAL A 154 3.22 15.22 14.09
CA VAL A 154 2.70 13.86 14.33
C VAL A 154 1.57 13.61 13.35
N ASP A 155 1.61 12.48 12.65
CA ASP A 155 0.48 12.01 11.87
C ASP A 155 -0.36 11.04 12.67
N PHE A 156 -1.67 11.14 12.47
CA PHE A 156 -2.66 10.31 13.10
C PHE A 156 -3.28 9.37 12.07
N LEU A 157 -3.31 8.10 12.41
CA LEU A 157 -3.97 7.05 11.66
C LEU A 157 -5.02 6.39 12.58
N TRP A 158 -6.27 6.81 12.44
CA TRP A 158 -7.37 6.20 13.18
C TRP A 158 -7.95 5.05 12.35
N LEU A 159 -8.01 3.86 12.95
CA LEU A 159 -8.53 2.65 12.30
C LEU A 159 -9.74 2.14 13.06
N ARG A 160 -10.80 1.80 12.34
CA ARG A 160 -12.04 1.24 12.88
C ARG A 160 -12.47 0.06 12.03
N ASN A 161 -12.59 -1.11 12.64
CA ASN A 161 -13.32 -2.21 12.02
C ASN A 161 -14.82 -1.86 12.09
N ALA A 162 -15.42 -1.63 10.92
CA ALA A 162 -16.83 -1.31 10.75
C ALA A 162 -17.66 -2.52 10.28
N THR A 163 -17.10 -3.73 10.39
CA THR A 163 -17.74 -4.99 10.02
C THR A 163 -18.70 -5.47 11.10
N GLY A 164 -19.94 -4.97 11.10
CA GLY A 164 -21.06 -5.53 11.88
C GLY A 164 -20.68 -6.16 13.23
N SER A 165 -21.06 -7.42 13.44
CA SER A 165 -20.71 -8.22 14.63
C SER A 165 -19.42 -9.06 14.49
N GLU A 166 -18.77 -9.06 13.32
CA GLU A 166 -17.56 -9.86 13.10
C GLU A 166 -16.30 -9.03 13.39
N ASN A 167 -15.65 -9.33 14.51
CA ASN A 167 -14.40 -8.67 14.88
C ASN A 167 -13.21 -9.30 14.13
N ARG A 168 -13.00 -8.89 12.87
CA ARG A 168 -11.81 -9.24 12.10
C ARG A 168 -10.58 -8.42 12.54
N PRO A 169 -9.40 -9.03 12.65
CA PRO A 169 -8.19 -8.31 13.02
C PRO A 169 -7.78 -7.33 11.91
N ILE A 170 -7.34 -6.15 12.34
CA ILE A 170 -6.74 -5.15 11.47
C ILE A 170 -5.23 -5.40 11.47
N THR A 171 -4.64 -5.56 10.29
CA THR A 171 -3.19 -5.69 10.14
C THR A 171 -2.58 -4.36 9.74
N LEU A 172 -1.62 -3.88 10.52
CA LEU A 172 -0.79 -2.72 10.17
C LEU A 172 0.56 -3.20 9.64
N THR A 173 0.91 -2.80 8.43
CA THR A 173 2.18 -3.13 7.77
C THR A 173 3.04 -1.88 7.71
N ILE A 174 4.28 -1.97 8.20
CA ILE A 174 5.29 -0.91 8.07
C ILE A 174 6.35 -1.40 7.10
N ASP A 175 6.27 -0.94 5.86
CA ASP A 175 7.26 -1.16 4.81
C ASP A 175 8.32 -0.06 4.94
N SER A 176 9.53 -0.44 5.36
CA SER A 176 10.65 0.48 5.59
C SER A 176 11.97 -0.27 5.47
N ASN A 177 13.04 0.45 5.10
CA ASN A 177 14.41 -0.07 5.11
C ASN A 177 15.01 -0.11 6.52
N GLU A 178 14.33 0.46 7.51
CA GLU A 178 14.77 0.53 8.90
C GLU A 178 14.37 -0.72 9.69
N ARG A 179 15.11 -0.98 10.76
CA ARG A 179 14.74 -2.00 11.76
C ARG A 179 14.01 -1.35 12.92
N PHE A 180 13.08 -2.08 13.52
CA PHE A 180 12.25 -1.57 14.61
C PHE A 180 12.33 -2.45 15.86
N ARG A 181 12.05 -1.84 17.00
CA ARG A 181 11.85 -2.50 18.30
C ARG A 181 10.63 -1.90 18.98
N LEU A 182 9.86 -2.74 19.68
CA LEU A 182 8.86 -2.26 20.63
C LEU A 182 9.51 -1.95 21.98
N ASP A 183 8.89 -1.08 22.76
CA ASP A 183 9.15 -0.97 24.19
C ASP A 183 8.53 -2.14 24.98
N ALA A 184 8.79 -2.13 26.29
CA ALA A 184 8.37 -3.18 27.21
C ALA A 184 6.84 -3.30 27.35
N ASP A 185 6.08 -2.22 27.14
CA ASP A 185 4.61 -2.25 27.18
C ASP A 185 3.96 -2.58 25.83
N GLY A 186 4.77 -2.71 24.77
CA GLY A 186 4.33 -3.03 23.42
C GLY A 186 3.56 -1.91 22.72
N ARG A 187 3.53 -0.69 23.27
CA ARG A 187 2.73 0.42 22.72
C ARG A 187 3.54 1.39 21.91
N THR A 188 4.85 1.44 22.08
CA THR A 188 5.70 2.38 21.35
C THR A 188 6.71 1.65 20.49
N LEU A 189 6.66 1.93 19.19
CA LEU A 189 7.64 1.45 18.23
C LEU A 189 8.78 2.46 18.11
N TYR A 190 10.02 1.98 18.13
CA TYR A 190 11.24 2.76 17.91
C TYR A 190 11.98 2.19 16.70
N LYS A 191 12.64 3.06 15.94
CA LYS A 191 13.71 2.63 15.04
C LYS A 191 14.89 2.12 15.89
N LEU A 192 15.57 1.09 15.41
CA LEU A 192 16.73 0.52 16.10
C LEU A 192 17.84 1.59 16.16
N GLY A 193 18.37 1.86 17.34
CA GLY A 193 19.35 2.93 17.57
C GLY A 193 18.77 4.34 17.75
N ALA A 194 17.45 4.53 17.58
CA ALA A 194 16.79 5.80 17.85
C ALA A 194 16.35 5.93 19.33
N ASP A 195 16.45 7.15 19.84
CA ASP A 195 16.00 7.58 21.17
C ASP A 195 14.55 8.09 21.16
N LYS A 196 14.06 8.56 20.00
CA LYS A 196 12.71 9.09 19.82
C LYS A 196 11.71 8.00 19.37
N PRO A 197 10.47 8.01 19.90
CA PRO A 197 9.38 7.18 19.39
C PRO A 197 9.15 7.39 17.88
N TYR A 198 9.02 6.29 17.14
CA TYR A 198 8.59 6.31 15.74
C TYR A 198 7.07 6.29 15.63
N CYS A 199 6.40 5.40 16.37
CA CYS A 199 4.95 5.25 16.36
C CYS A 199 4.44 4.89 17.76
N ARG A 200 3.21 5.30 18.09
CA ARG A 200 2.51 4.90 19.32
C ARG A 200 1.14 4.32 18.99
N PHE A 201 0.83 3.20 19.62
CA PHE A 201 -0.47 2.53 19.49
C PHE A 201 -1.36 2.90 20.68
N SER A 202 -2.63 3.22 20.40
CA SER A 202 -3.64 3.42 21.46
C SER A 202 -4.04 2.10 22.14
N VAL A 203 -3.84 0.98 21.44
CA VAL A 203 -4.10 -0.39 21.90
C VAL A 203 -2.84 -1.22 21.65
N VAL A 204 -2.47 -2.07 22.60
CA VAL A 204 -1.31 -2.97 22.43
C VAL A 204 -1.60 -3.91 21.26
N PRO A 205 -0.73 -3.99 20.23
CA PRO A 205 -0.87 -4.97 19.18
C PRO A 205 -0.89 -6.37 19.77
N SER A 206 -1.90 -7.17 19.43
CA SER A 206 -2.01 -8.55 19.91
C SER A 206 -0.90 -9.46 19.37
N GLU A 207 -0.34 -9.10 18.23
CA GLU A 207 0.72 -9.84 17.55
C GLU A 207 1.60 -8.88 16.74
N VAL A 208 2.92 -9.11 16.76
CA VAL A 208 3.89 -8.35 15.96
C VAL A 208 4.85 -9.32 15.28
N GLN A 209 4.84 -9.29 13.96
CA GLN A 209 5.68 -10.13 13.12
C GLN A 209 6.59 -9.21 12.26
N PRO A 210 7.93 -9.37 12.30
CA PRO A 210 8.82 -8.78 11.32
C PRO A 210 8.34 -9.13 9.90
N GLN A 211 8.45 -8.24 8.91
CA GLN A 211 8.04 -8.58 7.54
C GLN A 211 8.93 -9.68 6.90
N SER A 212 10.09 -9.99 7.50
CA SER A 212 10.83 -11.24 7.23
C SER A 212 10.12 -12.51 7.76
N LEU A 213 8.92 -12.35 8.32
CA LEU A 213 8.05 -13.36 8.90
C LEU A 213 6.56 -13.15 8.52
N ARG A 214 6.25 -12.42 7.45
CA ARG A 214 5.09 -12.79 6.61
C ARG A 214 5.55 -13.94 5.70
N ASN A 215 5.97 -15.08 6.25
CA ASN A 215 5.05 -16.21 6.35
C ASN A 215 3.59 -15.79 6.63
N PRO A 216 2.64 -16.02 5.71
CA PRO A 216 1.46 -16.72 6.20
C PRO A 216 1.99 -18.07 6.72
N THR A 217 2.33 -18.15 8.01
CA THR A 217 2.14 -19.42 8.71
C THR A 217 0.63 -19.48 8.91
N ASP A 218 -0.13 -19.84 7.90
CA ASP A 218 -0.35 -21.25 7.64
C ASP A 218 0.94 -22.08 7.68
N GLU A 219 1.27 -22.67 8.84
CA GLU A 219 2.29 -23.73 8.87
C GLU A 219 1.94 -24.86 7.88
N THR A 220 0.69 -24.90 7.40
CA THR A 220 0.21 -25.79 6.36
C THR A 220 0.52 -25.33 4.94
N SER A 221 0.82 -24.04 4.68
CA SER A 221 1.16 -23.58 3.33
C SER A 221 2.50 -24.19 2.93
N PRO A 222 2.55 -25.00 1.87
CA PRO A 222 3.77 -25.64 1.46
C PRO A 222 4.77 -24.63 0.87
N LEU A 223 4.30 -23.47 0.36
CA LEU A 223 5.16 -22.47 -0.27
C LEU A 223 5.55 -21.35 0.69
N LYS A 224 6.85 -21.16 0.90
CA LYS A 224 7.45 -20.13 1.76
C LYS A 224 8.27 -19.14 0.97
N THR A 225 8.27 -17.87 1.37
CA THR A 225 9.07 -16.83 0.73
C THR A 225 10.41 -16.70 1.45
N GLU A 226 11.53 -16.88 0.74
CA GLU A 226 12.89 -16.79 1.31
C GLU A 226 13.40 -15.34 1.35
N SER A 227 12.87 -14.49 0.48
CA SER A 227 13.22 -13.07 0.40
C SER A 227 11.96 -12.24 0.16
N ALA A 228 11.59 -11.35 1.09
CA ALA A 228 10.41 -10.51 0.94
C ALA A 228 10.58 -9.53 -0.24
N PRO A 229 9.88 -9.73 -1.37
CA PRO A 229 9.94 -8.77 -2.46
C PRO A 229 9.11 -7.54 -2.08
N SER A 230 9.39 -6.43 -2.75
CA SER A 230 8.54 -5.25 -2.65
C SER A 230 7.42 -5.35 -3.67
N LEU A 231 6.20 -5.02 -3.27
CA LEU A 231 5.06 -4.96 -4.18
C LEU A 231 4.98 -3.58 -4.84
N SER A 232 5.03 -3.56 -6.18
CA SER A 232 4.77 -2.37 -6.99
C SER A 232 3.38 -2.47 -7.62
N ARG A 233 2.46 -1.63 -7.14
CA ARG A 233 1.07 -1.63 -7.61
C ARG A 233 0.88 -0.75 -8.84
N GLY A 234 0.09 -1.23 -9.79
CA GLY A 234 -0.16 -0.54 -11.07
C GLY A 234 1.09 -0.46 -11.94
N TRP A 235 1.94 -1.48 -11.86
CA TRP A 235 3.17 -1.60 -12.64
C TRP A 235 2.91 -1.67 -14.14
N ALA A 236 1.91 -2.43 -14.54
CA ALA A 236 1.58 -2.66 -15.94
C ALA A 236 0.13 -2.26 -16.24
N ASN A 237 -0.12 -1.99 -17.51
CA ASN A 237 -1.45 -1.75 -18.07
C ASN A 237 -1.78 -2.84 -19.10
N PRO A 238 -2.23 -4.03 -18.67
CA PRO A 238 -2.42 -5.18 -19.55
C PRO A 238 -3.25 -4.83 -20.80
N GLN A 239 -2.74 -5.18 -21.97
CA GLN A 239 -3.39 -4.92 -23.27
C GLN A 239 -4.38 -6.01 -23.68
N VAL A 240 -4.48 -7.08 -22.88
CA VAL A 240 -5.40 -8.20 -23.09
C VAL A 240 -6.14 -8.49 -21.78
N PRO A 241 -7.35 -9.09 -21.83
CA PRO A 241 -8.01 -9.57 -20.63
C PRO A 241 -7.12 -10.59 -19.91
N CYS A 242 -6.87 -10.36 -18.62
CA CYS A 242 -6.05 -11.23 -17.77
C CYS A 242 -6.43 -11.06 -16.30
N ALA A 243 -5.87 -11.92 -15.44
CA ALA A 243 -6.01 -11.81 -13.99
C ALA A 243 -5.52 -10.46 -13.48
N GLU A 244 -6.17 -9.92 -12.45
CA GLU A 244 -5.85 -8.59 -11.89
C GLU A 244 -4.41 -8.48 -11.38
N MET A 245 -3.83 -9.59 -10.91
CA MET A 245 -2.45 -9.63 -10.42
C MET A 245 -1.41 -9.20 -11.46
N TYR A 246 -1.70 -9.32 -12.77
CA TYR A 246 -0.81 -8.81 -13.82
C TYR A 246 -0.83 -7.28 -13.94
N ARG A 247 -1.66 -6.56 -13.18
CA ARG A 247 -1.54 -5.10 -13.05
C ARG A 247 -0.42 -4.72 -12.09
N ASP A 248 -0.09 -5.61 -11.16
CA ASP A 248 0.90 -5.43 -10.12
C ASP A 248 2.14 -6.27 -10.42
N VAL A 249 3.23 -5.99 -9.72
CA VAL A 249 4.43 -6.81 -9.80
C VAL A 249 5.17 -6.84 -8.47
N MET A 250 5.69 -8.00 -8.11
CA MET A 250 6.73 -8.13 -7.10
C MET A 250 8.07 -7.77 -7.75
N VAL A 251 8.87 -6.94 -7.08
CA VAL A 251 10.19 -6.52 -7.55
C VAL A 251 11.23 -6.92 -6.50
N GLY A 252 12.27 -7.63 -6.92
CA GLY A 252 13.36 -8.07 -6.05
C GLY A 252 14.45 -7.01 -5.84
N TYR A 253 14.47 -5.94 -6.63
CA TYR A 253 15.36 -4.79 -6.47
C TYR A 253 16.86 -5.15 -6.38
N GLY A 254 17.36 -5.84 -7.40
CA GLY A 254 18.73 -6.37 -7.42
C GLY A 254 18.92 -7.67 -6.64
N LYS A 255 17.88 -8.15 -5.94
CA LYS A 255 17.87 -9.45 -5.27
C LYS A 255 16.96 -10.44 -6.00
N PRO A 256 17.14 -11.76 -5.80
CA PRO A 256 16.18 -12.75 -6.27
C PRO A 256 14.80 -12.57 -5.63
N ILE A 257 13.76 -13.04 -6.32
CA ILE A 257 12.47 -13.33 -5.71
C ILE A 257 12.41 -14.85 -5.55
N ALA A 258 12.76 -15.32 -4.35
CA ALA A 258 12.98 -16.74 -4.06
C ALA A 258 11.96 -17.30 -3.06
N TYR A 259 11.65 -18.57 -3.26
CA TYR A 259 10.70 -19.35 -2.49
C TYR A 259 11.25 -20.74 -2.20
N SER A 260 10.72 -21.36 -1.16
CA SER A 260 10.95 -22.75 -0.82
C SER A 260 9.60 -23.46 -0.70
N PHE A 261 9.40 -24.54 -1.47
CA PHE A 261 8.17 -25.32 -1.50
C PHE A 261 8.37 -26.68 -0.83
N ARG A 262 7.55 -27.01 0.17
CA ARG A 262 7.54 -28.33 0.82
C ARG A 262 6.78 -29.33 -0.04
N GLY A 263 7.54 -30.12 -0.82
CA GLY A 263 7.03 -31.24 -1.60
C GLY A 263 7.13 -32.58 -0.86
N GLN A 264 6.41 -33.59 -1.35
CA GLN A 264 6.63 -34.97 -0.95
C GLN A 264 7.92 -35.49 -1.60
N PRO A 265 8.80 -36.20 -0.88
CA PRO A 265 10.02 -36.77 -1.44
C PRO A 265 9.73 -37.63 -2.68
N GLY A 266 10.51 -37.43 -3.75
CA GLY A 266 10.36 -38.17 -5.01
C GLY A 266 9.15 -37.80 -5.87
N ARG A 267 8.31 -36.84 -5.44
CA ARG A 267 7.15 -36.39 -6.19
C ARG A 267 7.48 -35.20 -7.09
N GLU A 268 6.91 -35.20 -8.30
CA GLU A 268 7.07 -34.13 -9.28
C GLU A 268 5.88 -33.17 -9.24
N TYR A 269 6.19 -31.89 -9.38
CA TYR A 269 5.23 -30.79 -9.37
C TYR A 269 5.42 -29.90 -10.59
N ILE A 270 4.46 -29.01 -10.83
CA ILE A 270 4.53 -27.96 -11.83
C ILE A 270 4.57 -26.63 -11.12
N ALA A 271 5.62 -25.85 -11.35
CA ALA A 271 5.65 -24.44 -10.98
C ALA A 271 5.30 -23.57 -12.18
N VAL A 272 4.48 -22.55 -11.94
CA VAL A 272 4.08 -21.58 -12.95
C VAL A 272 4.49 -20.20 -12.49
N PHE A 273 5.31 -19.53 -13.28
CA PHE A 273 5.77 -18.17 -13.04
C PHE A 273 5.04 -17.21 -13.99
N GLY A 274 4.25 -16.31 -13.44
CA GLY A 274 3.55 -15.27 -14.19
C GLY A 274 4.36 -13.98 -14.26
N PHE A 275 4.50 -13.41 -15.46
CA PHE A 275 5.25 -12.20 -15.72
C PHE A 275 4.45 -11.17 -16.52
N ILE A 276 4.76 -9.90 -16.31
CA ILE A 276 4.37 -8.80 -17.21
C ILE A 276 5.35 -7.64 -17.08
N GLU A 277 5.75 -7.07 -18.21
CA GLU A 277 6.65 -5.93 -18.25
C GLU A 277 5.90 -4.64 -18.57
N GLY A 278 5.79 -3.73 -17.60
CA GLY A 278 5.16 -2.42 -17.79
C GLY A 278 6.15 -1.28 -18.04
N TYR A 279 7.43 -1.45 -17.69
CA TYR A 279 8.41 -0.37 -17.65
C TYR A 279 9.19 -0.24 -18.95
N TYR A 280 9.85 -1.30 -19.40
CA TYR A 280 10.67 -1.25 -20.61
C TYR A 280 9.86 -1.41 -21.90
N GLU A 281 10.36 -0.81 -22.98
CA GLU A 281 9.75 -0.91 -24.31
C GLU A 281 10.53 -1.81 -25.27
N LYS A 282 11.83 -1.98 -25.03
CA LYS A 282 12.74 -2.72 -25.92
C LYS A 282 13.35 -3.91 -25.19
N PRO A 283 13.58 -5.03 -25.90
CA PRO A 283 14.18 -6.20 -25.30
C PRO A 283 15.63 -5.95 -24.90
N GLY A 284 16.12 -6.74 -23.95
CA GLY A 284 17.51 -6.78 -23.51
C GLY A 284 17.81 -5.95 -22.27
N ALA A 285 16.85 -5.16 -21.80
CA ALA A 285 17.01 -4.37 -20.59
C ALA A 285 17.01 -5.23 -19.32
N ARG A 286 16.09 -6.21 -19.25
CA ARG A 286 15.87 -7.06 -18.06
C ARG A 286 15.76 -8.54 -18.44
N PRO A 287 16.86 -9.20 -18.86
CA PRO A 287 16.90 -10.65 -18.90
C PRO A 287 16.78 -11.20 -17.47
N MET A 288 16.11 -12.33 -17.31
CA MET A 288 15.93 -13.02 -16.03
C MET A 288 16.14 -14.52 -16.20
N GLU A 289 16.40 -15.18 -15.08
CA GLU A 289 16.56 -16.62 -14.99
C GLU A 289 15.56 -17.18 -13.97
N ILE A 290 14.88 -18.25 -14.33
CA ILE A 290 14.19 -19.10 -13.36
C ILE A 290 15.20 -20.15 -12.91
N ARG A 291 15.40 -20.25 -11.60
CA ARG A 291 16.23 -21.29 -10.99
C ARG A 291 15.39 -22.19 -10.10
N VAL A 292 15.72 -23.48 -10.11
CA VAL A 292 15.17 -24.52 -9.24
C VAL A 292 16.32 -25.36 -8.74
N GLU A 293 16.38 -25.64 -7.42
CA GLU A 293 17.48 -26.37 -6.79
C GLU A 293 18.87 -25.81 -7.14
N GLY A 294 18.96 -24.48 -7.20
CA GLY A 294 20.18 -23.75 -7.57
C GLY A 294 20.56 -23.80 -9.05
N LYS A 295 19.83 -24.54 -9.89
CA LYS A 295 20.09 -24.68 -11.33
C LYS A 295 19.21 -23.75 -12.15
N THR A 296 19.78 -23.06 -13.13
CA THR A 296 19.01 -22.30 -14.12
C THR A 296 18.30 -23.26 -15.06
N ILE A 297 16.96 -23.26 -14.99
CA ILE A 297 16.11 -24.12 -15.81
C ILE A 297 15.51 -23.37 -17.00
N ARG A 298 15.39 -22.04 -16.91
CA ARG A 298 14.89 -21.21 -18.00
C ARG A 298 15.49 -19.81 -17.95
N GLU A 299 16.01 -19.36 -19.07
CA GLU A 299 16.28 -17.94 -19.33
C GLU A 299 15.09 -17.31 -20.02
N LEU A 300 14.77 -16.06 -19.67
CA LEU A 300 13.66 -15.32 -20.27
C LEU A 300 13.95 -13.82 -20.35
N GLU A 301 13.23 -13.15 -21.24
CA GLU A 301 13.19 -11.68 -21.31
C GLU A 301 11.77 -11.29 -21.74
N VAL A 302 11.03 -10.65 -20.84
CA VAL A 302 9.56 -10.52 -20.98
C VAL A 302 9.16 -9.69 -22.21
N ILE A 303 9.96 -8.70 -22.61
CA ILE A 303 9.67 -7.88 -23.80
C ILE A 303 9.88 -8.67 -25.09
N ARG A 304 10.94 -9.46 -25.17
CA ARG A 304 11.26 -10.33 -26.29
C ARG A 304 10.23 -11.44 -26.40
N ASP A 305 9.87 -12.03 -25.27
CA ASP A 305 9.08 -13.25 -25.22
C ASP A 305 7.57 -12.97 -25.32
N ALA A 306 7.09 -11.83 -24.81
CA ALA A 306 5.66 -11.47 -24.81
C ALA A 306 5.37 -10.04 -25.31
N GLY A 307 6.28 -9.10 -25.03
CA GLY A 307 6.10 -7.68 -25.32
C GLY A 307 5.62 -6.87 -24.10
N ARG A 308 5.71 -5.54 -24.21
CA ARG A 308 5.31 -4.65 -23.12
C ARG A 308 3.81 -4.76 -22.85
N ASN A 309 3.44 -4.77 -21.57
CA ASN A 309 2.06 -4.83 -21.09
C ASN A 309 1.28 -6.06 -21.60
N LYS A 310 1.98 -7.15 -21.91
CA LYS A 310 1.40 -8.43 -22.26
C LYS A 310 1.79 -9.47 -21.21
N PRO A 311 0.81 -10.10 -20.55
CA PRO A 311 1.08 -11.11 -19.55
C PRO A 311 1.65 -12.37 -20.22
N MET A 312 2.51 -13.08 -19.51
CA MET A 312 3.16 -14.30 -19.95
C MET A 312 3.25 -15.28 -18.78
N ALA A 313 3.18 -16.57 -19.06
CA ALA A 313 3.42 -17.60 -18.07
C ALA A 313 4.58 -18.50 -18.51
N VAL A 314 5.42 -18.88 -17.56
CA VAL A 314 6.45 -19.90 -17.77
C VAL A 314 6.12 -21.08 -16.87
N ILE A 315 5.89 -22.24 -17.49
CA ILE A 315 5.53 -23.47 -16.82
C ILE A 315 6.75 -24.37 -16.78
N VAL A 316 7.13 -24.83 -15.59
CA VAL A 316 8.32 -25.66 -15.38
C VAL A 316 7.99 -26.86 -14.51
N GLU A 317 8.57 -28.01 -14.82
CA GLU A 317 8.53 -29.17 -13.94
C GLU A 317 9.58 -28.99 -12.83
N ILE A 318 9.19 -29.29 -11.59
CA ILE A 318 10.05 -29.17 -10.42
C ILE A 318 9.99 -30.45 -9.58
N ARG A 319 11.09 -30.77 -8.90
CA ARG A 319 11.21 -31.88 -7.96
C ARG A 319 12.26 -31.55 -6.91
N ASP A 320 12.10 -32.11 -5.72
CA ASP A 320 13.15 -32.13 -4.70
C ASP A 320 14.29 -33.04 -5.20
N GLU A 321 15.37 -32.44 -5.72
CA GLU A 321 16.51 -33.18 -6.26
C GLU A 321 17.49 -33.62 -5.16
N ASN A 322 17.53 -32.90 -4.03
CA ASN A 322 18.52 -33.10 -2.98
C ASN A 322 17.98 -33.96 -1.81
N ASN A 323 16.66 -34.25 -1.81
CA ASN A 323 15.90 -35.03 -0.84
C ASN A 323 15.88 -34.42 0.57
N ASP A 324 15.88 -33.09 0.69
CA ASP A 324 15.80 -32.38 1.98
C ASP A 324 14.34 -32.07 2.40
N GLY A 325 13.35 -32.48 1.59
CA GLY A 325 11.93 -32.25 1.83
C GLY A 325 11.45 -30.88 1.37
N LYS A 326 12.26 -30.15 0.59
CA LYS A 326 11.93 -28.85 0.02
C LYS A 326 12.36 -28.77 -1.45
N ILE A 327 11.79 -27.80 -2.14
CA ILE A 327 12.14 -27.43 -3.49
C ILE A 327 12.39 -25.94 -3.49
N ASP A 328 13.64 -25.52 -3.66
CA ASP A 328 14.00 -24.12 -3.75
C ASP A 328 13.81 -23.63 -5.19
N LEU A 329 13.09 -22.52 -5.36
CA LEU A 329 12.78 -21.97 -6.66
C LEU A 329 12.67 -20.45 -6.65
N GLY A 330 12.96 -19.80 -7.77
CA GLY A 330 12.82 -18.36 -7.83
C GLY A 330 13.23 -17.72 -9.15
N VAL A 331 13.09 -16.39 -9.18
CA VAL A 331 13.52 -15.54 -10.29
C VAL A 331 14.78 -14.80 -9.91
N TYR A 332 15.79 -14.87 -10.78
CA TYR A 332 17.13 -14.34 -10.59
C TYR A 332 17.49 -13.41 -11.75
N SER A 333 18.40 -12.47 -11.50
CA SER A 333 19.02 -11.68 -12.55
C SER A 333 20.33 -12.35 -12.97
N PRO A 334 20.61 -12.51 -14.26
CA PRO A 334 21.94 -12.90 -14.73
C PRO A 334 22.97 -11.82 -14.37
N ASP A 335 24.23 -12.22 -14.18
CA ASP A 335 25.30 -11.32 -13.73
C ASP A 335 25.54 -10.13 -14.67
N LYS A 336 25.35 -10.36 -15.97
CA LYS A 336 25.57 -9.40 -17.06
C LYS A 336 24.33 -8.57 -17.42
N ALA A 337 23.22 -8.71 -16.69
CA ALA A 337 22.02 -7.91 -16.95
C ALA A 337 22.31 -6.42 -16.77
N GLN A 338 21.81 -5.59 -17.69
CA GLN A 338 21.85 -4.14 -17.54
C GLN A 338 20.98 -3.70 -16.35
N ASP A 339 19.74 -4.18 -16.29
CA ASP A 339 18.87 -4.04 -15.13
C ASP A 339 18.87 -5.33 -14.31
N LYS A 340 19.32 -5.23 -13.05
CA LYS A 340 19.38 -6.37 -12.12
C LYS A 340 18.07 -6.62 -11.36
N ASN A 341 17.03 -5.84 -11.61
CA ASN A 341 15.75 -6.02 -10.95
C ASN A 341 15.04 -7.25 -11.49
N THR A 342 14.76 -8.20 -10.61
CA THR A 342 13.87 -9.33 -10.90
C THR A 342 12.43 -8.89 -10.70
N ILE A 343 11.53 -9.41 -11.53
CA ILE A 343 10.11 -9.14 -11.47
C ILE A 343 9.30 -10.43 -11.52
N LEU A 344 8.17 -10.46 -10.80
CA LEU A 344 7.24 -11.59 -10.80
C LEU A 344 5.83 -11.10 -10.49
N SER A 345 4.84 -11.42 -11.32
CA SER A 345 3.43 -11.09 -11.04
C SER A 345 2.72 -12.19 -10.28
N GLY A 346 3.12 -13.44 -10.45
CA GLY A 346 2.50 -14.59 -9.80
C GLY A 346 3.38 -15.82 -9.73
N LEU A 347 3.16 -16.64 -8.71
CA LEU A 347 3.72 -17.98 -8.60
C LEU A 347 2.62 -18.94 -8.15
N TRP A 348 2.52 -20.07 -8.83
CA TRP A 348 1.59 -21.15 -8.49
C TRP A 348 2.30 -22.48 -8.56
N ILE A 349 1.96 -23.40 -7.66
CA ILE A 349 2.44 -24.78 -7.70
C ILE A 349 1.25 -25.70 -7.91
N PHE A 350 1.38 -26.70 -8.76
CA PHE A 350 0.38 -27.72 -9.02
C PHE A 350 0.99 -29.11 -8.88
N GLU A 351 0.15 -30.09 -8.54
CA GLU A 351 0.45 -31.49 -8.83
C GLU A 351 0.68 -31.68 -10.34
N LYS A 352 1.64 -32.52 -10.74
CA LYS A 352 1.96 -32.75 -12.16
C LYS A 352 0.76 -33.18 -13.00
N VAL A 353 -0.14 -33.98 -12.42
CA VAL A 353 -1.39 -34.42 -13.07
C VAL A 353 -2.39 -33.29 -13.33
N ASN A 354 -2.21 -32.14 -12.66
CA ASN A 354 -3.10 -30.98 -12.70
C ASN A 354 -2.49 -29.79 -13.44
N MET A 355 -1.50 -30.02 -14.31
CA MET A 355 -0.85 -28.96 -15.10
C MET A 355 -1.88 -28.03 -15.76
N PRO A 356 -1.85 -26.71 -15.49
CA PRO A 356 -2.79 -25.78 -16.07
C PRO A 356 -2.44 -25.47 -17.53
N ALA A 357 -3.44 -25.16 -18.34
CA ALA A 357 -3.20 -24.53 -19.64
C ALA A 357 -2.74 -23.07 -19.44
N GLU A 358 -1.90 -22.56 -20.33
CA GLU A 358 -1.40 -21.18 -20.26
C GLU A 358 -2.52 -20.14 -20.17
N ALA A 359 -3.60 -20.31 -20.93
CA ALA A 359 -4.77 -19.41 -20.88
C ALA A 359 -5.46 -19.39 -19.50
N GLU A 360 -5.42 -20.49 -18.75
CA GLU A 360 -5.95 -20.55 -17.38
C GLU A 360 -5.07 -19.72 -16.44
N VAL A 361 -3.75 -19.76 -16.62
CA VAL A 361 -2.79 -18.94 -15.86
C VAL A 361 -2.95 -17.45 -16.17
N ILE A 362 -3.05 -17.09 -17.45
CA ILE A 362 -3.19 -15.68 -17.86
C ILE A 362 -4.51 -15.09 -17.37
N SER A 363 -5.60 -15.85 -17.43
CA SER A 363 -6.91 -15.40 -16.95
C SER A 363 -7.07 -15.47 -15.43
N GLY A 364 -6.27 -16.31 -14.74
CA GLY A 364 -6.42 -16.62 -13.32
C GLY A 364 -7.58 -17.58 -13.01
N ASN A 365 -8.25 -18.10 -14.04
CA ASN A 365 -9.38 -19.01 -13.92
C ASN A 365 -8.92 -20.45 -14.10
N PHE A 366 -8.41 -21.04 -13.03
CA PHE A 366 -7.90 -22.41 -13.05
C PHE A 366 -9.03 -23.44 -12.90
N LYS A 367 -9.00 -24.50 -13.72
CA LYS A 367 -9.88 -25.67 -13.53
C LYS A 367 -9.50 -26.48 -12.31
N ASN A 368 -8.19 -26.65 -12.11
CA ASN A 368 -7.62 -27.32 -10.94
C ASN A 368 -7.04 -26.26 -10.00
N LYS A 369 -7.25 -26.42 -8.70
CA LYS A 369 -6.66 -25.48 -7.74
C LYS A 369 -5.15 -25.70 -7.63
N PRO A 370 -4.35 -24.62 -7.57
CA PRO A 370 -2.96 -24.70 -7.12
C PRO A 370 -2.91 -25.19 -5.66
N LEU A 371 -1.76 -25.78 -5.30
CA LEU A 371 -1.45 -26.30 -3.96
C LEU A 371 -1.28 -25.22 -2.91
#